data_AF-A1ZUW8-F1
#
_entry.id   AF-A1ZUW8-F1
#
_cell.length_a   1.000
_cell.length_b   1.000
_cell.length_c   1.000
_cell.angle_alpha   90.00
_cell.angle_beta   90.00
_cell.angle_gamma   90.00
#
_symmetry.space_group_name_H-M   'P 1'
#
loop_
_entity.id
_entity.type
_entity.pdbx_description
1 polymer ?
#
loop_
_entity_poly.entity_id
_entity_poly.type
_entity_poly.pdbx_seq_one_letter_code
_entity_poly.pdbx_strand_id
1 'polypeptide(L)'
;MGKDSGQKDITLRFIEVYNHLAEINPVYRNKSEFARQMNEHVQTLNAVLNGRRETSITFLNKLFHTFKVNPLYIFFGKGNMLLPESDEFTDDNEKEVKRLEEMVRMLEKDISNKEIVITAKDETISAQKNENNTLIEQIKLLKSKTEVS
;
A
#
# COMPACT_ATOMS: atom_id res chain seq x y z
N MET A 1 18.04 38.13 -11.84
CA MET A 1 16.61 37.78 -11.73
C MET A 1 16.44 37.06 -10.40
N GLY A 2 15.66 37.65 -9.48
CA GLY A 2 15.74 37.38 -8.04
C GLY A 2 15.13 36.05 -7.63
N LYS A 3 15.74 35.39 -6.64
CA LYS A 3 15.29 34.11 -6.05
C LYS A 3 13.84 34.14 -5.51
N ASP A 4 13.29 35.34 -5.28
CA ASP A 4 11.95 35.54 -4.71
C ASP A 4 10.78 35.44 -5.71
N SER A 5 11.03 35.40 -7.03
CA SER A 5 9.93 35.33 -8.01
C SER A 5 9.35 33.92 -8.15
N GLY A 6 10.20 32.90 -8.11
CA GLY A 6 9.77 31.51 -8.38
C GLY A 6 8.79 30.96 -7.33
N GLN A 7 9.01 31.28 -6.05
CA GLN A 7 8.15 30.79 -4.97
C GLN A 7 6.78 31.47 -4.95
N LYS A 8 6.71 32.74 -5.38
CA LYS A 8 5.45 33.44 -5.63
C LYS A 8 4.69 32.83 -6.79
N ASP A 9 5.37 32.56 -7.91
CA ASP A 9 4.74 31.93 -9.08
C ASP A 9 4.19 30.54 -8.77
N ILE A 10 4.91 29.75 -7.98
CA ILE A 10 4.45 28.45 -7.46
C ILE A 10 3.18 28.62 -6.62
N THR A 11 3.15 29.62 -5.74
CA THR A 11 1.99 29.88 -4.88
C THR A 11 0.78 30.36 -5.69
N LEU A 12 0.99 31.18 -6.72
CA LEU A 12 -0.10 31.59 -7.63
C LEU A 12 -0.68 30.38 -8.38
N ARG A 13 0.17 29.52 -8.93
CA ARG A 13 -0.30 28.30 -9.62
C ARG A 13 -0.97 27.30 -8.69
N PHE A 14 -0.56 27.24 -7.42
CA PHE A 14 -1.28 26.49 -6.40
C PHE A 14 -2.72 27.01 -6.22
N ILE A 15 -2.90 28.34 -6.17
CA ILE A 15 -4.22 28.95 -6.02
C ILE A 15 -5.09 28.68 -7.26
N GLU A 16 -4.52 28.75 -8.46
CA GLU A 16 -5.21 28.37 -9.71
C GLU A 16 -5.69 26.93 -9.68
N VAL A 17 -4.82 26.00 -9.28
CA VAL A 17 -5.16 24.58 -9.12
C VAL A 17 -6.29 24.39 -8.11
N TYR A 18 -6.21 25.05 -6.95
CA TYR A 18 -7.26 24.99 -5.94
C TYR A 18 -8.60 25.44 -6.52
N ASN A 19 -8.65 26.59 -7.21
CA ASN A 19 -9.88 27.11 -7.82
C ASN A 19 -10.43 26.15 -8.88
N HIS A 20 -9.57 25.64 -9.76
CA HIS A 20 -9.97 24.67 -10.76
C HIS A 20 -10.58 23.42 -10.14
N LEU A 21 -9.93 22.82 -9.14
CA LEU A 21 -10.45 21.65 -8.43
C LEU A 21 -11.80 21.91 -7.75
N ALA A 22 -12.04 23.14 -7.27
CA ALA A 22 -13.33 23.52 -6.70
C ALA A 22 -14.45 23.60 -7.76
N GLU A 23 -14.10 23.89 -9.01
CA GLU A 23 -15.04 24.04 -10.13
C GLU A 23 -15.39 22.70 -10.79
N ILE A 24 -14.38 21.86 -11.07
CA ILE A 24 -14.55 20.70 -11.96
C ILE A 24 -14.90 19.40 -11.25
N ASN A 25 -14.59 19.26 -9.96
CA ASN A 25 -14.64 17.94 -9.32
C ASN A 25 -15.12 18.08 -7.86
N PRO A 26 -16.21 17.40 -7.44
CA PRO A 26 -16.73 17.49 -6.08
C PRO A 26 -15.86 16.73 -5.06
N VAL A 27 -14.53 16.77 -5.19
CA VAL A 27 -13.58 16.08 -4.30
C VAL A 27 -13.64 16.67 -2.90
N TYR A 28 -13.99 17.96 -2.77
CA TYR A 28 -14.22 18.62 -1.49
C TYR A 28 -15.34 19.66 -1.60
N ARG A 29 -16.18 19.77 -0.57
CA ARG A 29 -17.35 20.66 -0.55
C ARG A 29 -17.04 22.06 -0.07
N ASN A 30 -15.92 22.25 0.61
CA ASN A 30 -15.49 23.53 1.18
C ASN A 30 -14.00 23.52 1.53
N LYS A 31 -13.46 24.71 1.85
CA LYS A 31 -12.05 24.91 2.26
C LYS A 31 -11.61 24.00 3.42
N SER A 32 -12.51 23.70 4.36
CA SER A 32 -12.19 22.86 5.51
C SER A 32 -11.98 21.41 5.11
N GLU A 33 -12.81 20.89 4.22
CA GLU A 33 -12.65 19.54 3.67
C GLU A 33 -11.37 19.42 2.84
N PHE A 34 -11.04 20.42 2.02
CA PHE A 34 -9.78 20.46 1.28
C PHE A 34 -8.58 20.43 2.23
N ALA A 35 -8.56 21.32 3.24
CA ALA A 35 -7.48 21.37 4.23
C ALA A 35 -7.33 20.03 4.95
N ARG A 36 -8.44 19.36 5.30
CA ARG A 36 -8.43 18.04 5.93
C ARG A 36 -7.82 16.96 5.02
N GLN A 37 -8.20 16.90 3.75
CA GLN A 37 -7.61 15.96 2.78
C GLN A 37 -6.11 16.20 2.58
N MET A 38 -5.70 17.46 2.70
CA MET A 38 -4.30 17.87 2.67
C MET A 38 -3.60 17.72 4.03
N ASN A 39 -4.28 17.22 5.08
CA ASN A 39 -3.78 17.17 6.44
C ASN A 39 -3.09 18.49 6.87
N GLU A 40 -3.77 19.60 6.63
CA GLU A 40 -3.35 20.95 6.96
C GLU A 40 -4.46 21.68 7.72
N HIS A 41 -4.09 22.73 8.47
CA HIS A 41 -5.07 23.58 9.13
C HIS A 41 -5.73 24.55 8.15
N VAL A 42 -7.04 24.79 8.30
CA VAL A 42 -7.82 25.72 7.45
C VAL A 42 -7.24 27.14 7.48
N GLN A 43 -6.67 27.57 8.60
CA GLN A 43 -5.99 28.87 8.70
C GLN A 43 -4.73 28.92 7.83
N THR A 44 -3.96 27.82 7.76
CA THR A 44 -2.78 27.72 6.90
C THR A 44 -3.20 27.82 5.44
N LEU A 45 -4.21 27.05 5.03
CA LEU A 45 -4.78 27.14 3.69
C LEU A 45 -5.23 28.57 3.37
N ASN A 46 -6.00 29.22 4.25
CA ASN A 46 -6.45 30.59 4.05
C ASN A 46 -5.29 31.60 3.98
N ALA A 47 -4.21 31.38 4.72
CA ALA A 47 -3.03 32.25 4.64
C ALA A 47 -2.36 32.13 3.26
N VAL A 48 -2.28 30.92 2.71
CA VAL A 48 -1.75 30.66 1.36
C VAL A 48 -2.66 31.24 0.28
N LEU A 49 -3.97 30.95 0.34
CA LEU A 49 -4.95 31.42 -0.65
C LEU A 49 -5.04 32.96 -0.72
N ASN A 50 -4.81 33.65 0.40
CA ASN A 50 -4.80 35.11 0.45
C ASN A 50 -3.41 35.71 0.15
N GLY A 51 -2.42 34.91 -0.26
CA GLY A 51 -1.07 35.37 -0.55
C GLY A 51 -0.28 35.86 0.66
N ARG A 52 -0.77 35.63 1.89
CA ARG A 52 -0.07 35.99 3.14
C ARG A 52 1.03 35.00 3.49
N ARG A 53 1.05 33.84 2.84
CA ARG A 53 2.05 32.80 3.05
C ARG A 53 2.35 32.09 1.73
N GLU A 54 3.59 31.71 1.56
CA GLU A 54 4.00 30.89 0.43
C GLU A 54 3.65 29.41 0.68
N THR A 55 3.46 28.67 -0.41
CA THR A 55 3.11 27.25 -0.35
C THR A 55 4.35 26.41 -0.02
N SER A 56 4.28 25.53 0.99
CA SER A 56 5.41 24.67 1.34
C SER A 56 5.53 23.45 0.42
N ILE A 57 6.74 22.89 0.29
CA ILE A 57 6.96 21.68 -0.50
C ILE A 57 6.17 20.48 0.04
N THR A 58 6.02 20.36 1.36
CA THR A 58 5.20 19.32 1.99
C THR A 58 3.73 19.45 1.57
N PHE A 59 3.24 20.69 1.49
CA PHE A 59 1.86 20.96 1.08
C PHE A 59 1.66 20.63 -0.41
N LEU A 60 2.63 20.97 -1.26
CA LEU A 60 2.62 20.61 -2.68
C LEU A 60 2.73 19.10 -2.91
N ASN A 61 3.57 18.39 -2.16
CA ASN A 61 3.69 16.94 -2.29
C ASN A 61 2.35 16.26 -2.04
N LYS A 62 1.62 16.64 -0.99
CA LYS A 62 0.28 16.10 -0.75
C LYS A 62 -0.69 16.43 -1.89
N LEU A 63 -0.57 17.61 -2.49
CA LEU A 63 -1.42 18.03 -3.62
C LEU A 63 -1.25 17.09 -4.81
N PHE A 64 0.00 16.75 -5.14
CA PHE A 64 0.34 15.88 -6.26
C PHE A 64 -0.21 14.46 -6.08
N HIS A 65 -0.14 13.91 -4.88
CA HIS A 65 -0.58 12.54 -4.62
C HIS A 65 -2.10 12.44 -4.43
N THR A 66 -2.72 13.41 -3.75
CA THR A 66 -4.16 13.38 -3.45
C THR A 66 -5.03 13.78 -4.63
N PHE A 67 -4.61 14.78 -5.41
CA PHE A 67 -5.43 15.36 -6.47
C PHE A 67 -4.86 15.15 -7.87
N LYS A 68 -3.80 14.35 -8.01
CA LYS A 68 -3.12 14.04 -9.29
C LYS A 68 -2.77 15.31 -10.08
N VAL A 69 -2.37 16.36 -9.36
CA VAL A 69 -1.93 17.63 -9.93
C VAL A 69 -0.55 17.46 -10.56
N ASN A 70 -0.36 18.02 -11.74
CA ASN A 70 0.90 17.93 -12.47
C ASN A 70 1.98 18.82 -11.84
N PRO A 71 3.10 18.26 -11.34
CA PRO A 71 4.18 19.06 -10.77
C PRO A 71 4.82 20.02 -11.78
N LEU A 72 4.87 19.66 -13.07
CA LEU A 72 5.42 20.55 -14.11
C LEU A 72 4.58 21.81 -14.27
N TYR A 73 3.27 21.72 -14.06
CA TYR A 73 2.40 22.88 -14.04
C TYR A 73 2.73 23.76 -12.83
N ILE A 74 2.75 23.20 -11.62
CA ILE A 74 3.04 23.97 -10.39
C ILE A 74 4.42 24.64 -10.41
N PHE A 75 5.48 23.93 -10.79
CA PHE A 75 6.85 24.46 -10.70
C PHE A 75 7.23 25.35 -11.89
N PHE A 76 6.71 25.08 -13.08
CA PHE A 76 7.19 25.71 -14.31
C PHE A 76 6.09 26.32 -15.20
N GLY A 77 4.81 26.14 -14.85
CA GLY A 77 3.68 26.58 -15.68
C GLY A 77 3.59 25.84 -17.01
N LYS A 78 4.07 24.59 -17.06
CA LYS A 78 4.12 23.79 -18.30
C LYS A 78 3.23 22.55 -18.19
N GLY A 79 2.67 22.15 -19.33
CA GLY A 79 1.80 20.98 -19.44
C GLY A 79 0.39 21.24 -18.89
N ASN A 80 -0.42 20.18 -18.84
CA ASN A 80 -1.77 20.25 -18.29
C ASN A 80 -1.73 20.41 -16.77
N MET A 81 -2.75 21.06 -16.20
CA MET A 81 -2.86 21.30 -14.76
C MET A 81 -3.01 19.99 -13.96
N LEU A 82 -3.88 19.11 -14.44
CA LEU A 82 -4.06 17.77 -13.91
C LEU A 82 -3.33 16.76 -14.80
N LEU A 83 -2.83 15.71 -14.17
CA LEU A 83 -2.35 14.56 -14.90
C LEU A 83 -3.56 13.87 -15.56
N PRO A 84 -3.39 13.34 -16.79
CA PRO A 84 -4.44 12.56 -17.45
C PRO A 84 -4.85 11.37 -16.57
N GLU A 85 -6.11 10.92 -16.67
CA GLU A 85 -6.61 9.74 -15.93
C GLU A 85 -5.92 8.42 -16.31
N SER A 86 -4.94 8.44 -17.21
CA SER A 86 -4.14 7.28 -17.56
C SER A 86 -3.22 6.85 -16.41
N ASP A 87 -3.12 5.54 -16.19
CA ASP A 87 -2.22 4.82 -15.26
C ASP A 87 -0.69 5.07 -15.45
N GLU A 88 -0.30 6.07 -16.23
CA GLU A 88 1.10 6.40 -16.49
C GLU A 88 1.82 7.02 -15.27
N PHE A 89 1.08 7.42 -14.24
CA PHE A 89 1.60 7.91 -12.96
C PHE A 89 0.94 7.23 -11.74
N THR A 90 0.50 5.97 -11.86
CA THR A 90 0.30 5.17 -10.64
C THR A 90 1.66 5.07 -9.95
N ASP A 91 1.73 5.53 -8.71
CA ASP A 91 2.94 5.53 -7.89
C ASP A 91 3.58 4.16 -8.03
N ASP A 92 4.84 4.09 -8.47
CA ASP A 92 5.54 2.82 -8.64
C ASP A 92 5.51 2.02 -7.33
N ASN A 93 5.45 2.71 -6.18
CA ASN A 93 5.23 2.09 -4.88
C ASN A 93 3.84 1.46 -4.75
N GLU A 94 2.78 2.09 -5.27
CA GLU A 94 1.41 1.56 -5.23
C GLU A 94 1.25 0.34 -6.14
N LYS A 95 1.89 0.35 -7.32
CA LYS A 95 1.99 -0.84 -8.19
C LYS A 95 2.73 -1.98 -7.51
N GLU A 96 3.85 -1.67 -6.86
CA GLU A 96 4.66 -2.67 -6.17
C GLU A 96 3.96 -3.21 -4.93
N VAL A 97 3.28 -2.36 -4.15
CA VAL A 97 2.45 -2.79 -3.01
C VAL A 97 1.37 -3.76 -3.49
N LYS A 98 0.65 -3.44 -4.57
CA LYS A 98 -0.37 -4.33 -5.11
C LYS A 98 0.20 -5.67 -5.57
N ARG A 99 1.35 -5.65 -6.25
CA ARG A 99 2.06 -6.86 -6.67
C ARG A 99 2.48 -7.71 -5.46
N LEU A 100 3.03 -7.07 -4.42
CA LEU A 100 3.45 -7.75 -3.20
C LEU A 100 2.26 -8.34 -2.46
N GLU A 101 1.14 -7.64 -2.37
CA GLU A 101 -0.11 -8.14 -1.78
C GLU A 101 -0.62 -9.40 -2.51
N GLU A 102 -0.60 -9.40 -3.85
CA GLU A 102 -0.97 -10.57 -4.65
C GLU A 102 -0.03 -11.76 -4.39
N MET A 103 1.28 -11.50 -4.30
CA MET A 103 2.27 -12.53 -4.01
C MET A 103 2.12 -13.12 -2.60
N VAL A 104 1.85 -12.28 -1.59
CA VAL A 104 1.60 -12.73 -0.21
C VAL A 104 0.38 -13.63 -0.16
N ARG A 105 -0.73 -13.27 -0.81
CA ARG A 105 -1.93 -14.12 -0.85
C ARG A 105 -1.66 -15.50 -1.45
N MET A 106 -0.83 -15.57 -2.50
CA MET A 106 -0.45 -16.85 -3.10
C MET A 106 0.40 -17.69 -2.14
N LEU A 107 1.37 -17.06 -1.46
CA LEU A 107 2.23 -17.75 -0.50
C LEU A 107 1.45 -18.27 0.72
N GLU A 108 0.49 -17.49 1.23
CA GLU A 108 -0.39 -17.91 2.33
C GLU A 108 -1.21 -19.16 1.94
N LYS A 109 -1.73 -19.19 0.71
CA LYS A 109 -2.44 -20.37 0.18
C LYS A 109 -1.52 -21.58 0.08
N ASP A 110 -0.28 -21.39 -0.39
CA ASP A 110 0.69 -22.48 -0.50
C ASP A 110 1.11 -23.03 0.87
N ILE A 111 1.24 -22.17 1.89
CA ILE A 111 1.50 -22.58 3.26
C ILE A 111 0.35 -23.43 3.78
N SER A 112 -0.89 -22.96 3.63
CA SER A 112 -2.08 -23.72 4.05
C SER A 112 -2.16 -25.10 3.38
N ASN A 113 -1.86 -25.19 2.09
CA ASN A 113 -1.80 -26.48 1.38
C ASN A 113 -0.71 -27.40 1.95
N LYS A 114 0.47 -26.85 2.29
CA LYS A 114 1.58 -27.62 2.89
C LYS A 114 1.22 -28.12 4.29
N GLU A 115 0.51 -27.34 5.09
CA GLU A 115 0.05 -27.75 6.42
C GLU A 115 -0.86 -28.98 6.34
N ILE A 116 -1.81 -29.00 5.40
CA ILE A 116 -2.69 -30.15 5.17
C ILE A 116 -1.87 -31.42 4.87
N VAL A 117 -0.85 -31.29 4.02
CA VAL A 117 0.03 -32.42 3.66
C VAL A 117 0.85 -32.90 4.86
N ILE A 118 1.36 -31.97 5.68
CA ILE A 118 2.10 -32.31 6.89
C ILE A 118 1.22 -33.08 7.86
N THR A 119 -0.01 -32.61 8.12
CA THR A 119 -0.96 -33.30 8.99
C THR A 119 -1.25 -34.73 8.52
N ALA A 120 -1.52 -34.91 7.21
CA ALA A 120 -1.77 -36.25 6.66
C ALA A 120 -0.54 -37.18 6.79
N LYS A 121 0.68 -36.64 6.66
CA LYS A 121 1.92 -37.39 6.86
C LYS A 121 2.11 -37.78 8.33
N ASP A 122 1.83 -36.87 9.26
CA ASP A 122 1.96 -37.14 10.70
C ASP A 122 0.98 -38.22 11.18
N GLU A 123 -0.25 -38.22 10.65
CA GLU A 123 -1.22 -39.29 10.87
C GLU A 123 -0.71 -40.64 10.37
N THR A 124 -0.16 -40.66 9.15
CA THR A 124 0.42 -41.88 8.54
C THR A 124 1.60 -42.40 9.35
N ILE A 125 2.50 -41.53 9.78
CA ILE A 125 3.66 -41.88 10.61
C ILE A 125 3.19 -42.46 11.95
N SER A 126 2.17 -41.85 12.56
CA SER A 126 1.61 -42.33 13.83
C SER A 126 0.98 -43.71 13.69
N ALA A 127 0.25 -43.96 12.61
CA ALA A 127 -0.31 -45.28 12.30
C ALA A 127 0.79 -46.34 12.12
N GLN A 128 1.82 -46.03 11.33
CA GLN A 128 2.94 -46.95 11.10
C GLN A 128 3.72 -47.25 12.38
N LYS A 129 3.89 -46.25 13.25
CA LYS A 129 4.57 -46.43 14.55
C LYS A 129 3.79 -47.37 15.46
N ASN A 130 2.46 -47.26 15.48
CA ASN A 130 1.60 -48.16 16.25
C ASN A 130 1.68 -49.60 15.72
N GLU A 131 1.59 -49.78 14.41
CA GLU A 131 1.72 -51.11 13.78
C GLU A 131 3.09 -51.75 14.07
N ASN A 132 4.18 -51.00 13.92
CA ASN A 132 5.52 -51.47 14.24
C ASN A 132 5.65 -51.91 15.71
N ASN A 133 5.07 -51.15 16.64
CA ASN A 133 5.06 -51.54 18.06
C ASN A 133 4.30 -52.86 18.28
N THR A 134 3.15 -53.05 17.64
CA THR A 134 2.39 -54.30 17.72
C THR A 134 3.19 -55.49 17.18
N LEU A 135 3.85 -55.32 16.03
CA LEU A 135 4.70 -56.36 15.43
C LEU A 135 5.89 -56.72 16.34
N ILE A 136 6.52 -55.71 16.96
CA ILE A 136 7.62 -55.92 17.92
C ILE A 136 7.15 -56.80 19.10
N GLU A 137 5.98 -56.52 19.67
CA GLU A 137 5.42 -57.32 20.77
C GLU A 137 5.07 -58.75 20.33
N GLN A 138 4.52 -58.93 19.13
CA GLN A 138 4.25 -60.26 18.58
C GLN A 138 5.55 -61.07 18.38
N ILE A 139 6.61 -60.44 17.87
CA ILE A 139 7.93 -61.08 17.70
C ILE A 139 8.51 -61.52 19.05
N LYS A 140 8.42 -60.68 20.09
CA LYS A 140 8.86 -61.05 21.44
C LYS A 140 8.13 -62.29 21.96
N LEU A 141 6.80 -62.35 21.78
CA LEU A 141 5.97 -63.46 22.22
C LEU A 141 6.27 -64.77 21.46
N LEU A 142 6.59 -64.68 20.18
CA LEU A 142 6.96 -65.85 19.38
C LEU A 142 8.32 -66.40 19.80
N LYS A 143 9.32 -65.53 19.99
CA LYS A 143 10.65 -65.94 20.45
C LYS A 143 10.61 -66.69 21.78
N SER A 144 9.84 -66.18 22.75
CA SER A 144 9.70 -66.84 24.06
C SER A 144 9.00 -68.20 23.99
N LYS A 145 8.17 -68.46 22.97
CA LYS A 145 7.54 -69.78 22.76
C LYS A 145 8.50 -70.79 22.13
N THR A 146 9.41 -70.36 21.27
CA THR A 146 10.42 -71.23 20.64
C THR A 146 11.58 -71.61 21.55
N GLU A 147 11.88 -70.82 22.60
CA GLU A 147 12.95 -71.15 23.57
C GLU A 147 12.54 -72.20 24.62
N VAL A 148 11.27 -72.63 24.64
CA VAL A 148 10.70 -73.56 25.64
C VAL A 148 10.28 -74.92 25.01
N SER A 149 10.67 -75.18 23.75
CA SER A 149 10.54 -76.50 23.09
C SER A 149 11.90 -77.04 22.71
#